data_AF-A0A7J7I7U6-F1
#
_entry.id   AF-A0A7J7I7U6-F1
#
_cell.length_a   1.000
_cell.length_b   1.000
_cell.length_c   1.000
_cell.angle_alpha   90.00
_cell.angle_beta   90.00
_cell.angle_gamma   90.00
#
_symmetry.space_group_name_H-M   'P 1'
#
loop_
_entity.id
_entity.type
_entity.pdbx_description
1 polymer ?
#
loop_
_entity_poly.entity_id
_entity_poly.type
_entity_poly.pdbx_seq_one_letter_code
_entity_poly.pdbx_strand_id
1 'polypeptide(L)'
;MDKTRAEVRDLHCRILVAIRTIESISQRIQKAKDEELHPQLVELLHGLMRTSKTTLELHETQKQAMLEVKSFTYSAYGKFSNNSHRLATVQLESELQNWRSCFAQYISAQKAYVKALDGWLSKFNAREFDFYSRSSKSSSVLPSQNNGPPLFVICHGWLTSLEKLPDMSVMHAMTNFGKCIQELCAQQGEEQHQKRKVAGLRKELDKKVLAFHRAEGKILESKVSGKNTEVDVKHRDECLVVRKDQLDVLRKKLDAEKAKHCESMQETQQLTLRRFQEGFSSVFKSLMEFSKASLKMYAELVVKSKDSKVGDENGEPSSQ
;
A
#
# COMPACT_ATOMS: atom_id res chain seq x y z
N MET A 1 -43.88 -19.34 -62.07
CA MET A 1 -42.43 -19.56 -62.07
C MET A 1 -41.64 -18.26 -61.91
N ASP A 2 -42.07 -17.13 -62.47
CA ASP A 2 -41.32 -15.87 -62.41
C ASP A 2 -41.21 -15.23 -61.01
N LYS A 3 -42.26 -15.35 -60.18
CA LYS A 3 -42.25 -14.85 -58.80
C LYS A 3 -41.14 -15.50 -57.95
N THR A 4 -41.06 -16.83 -57.98
CA THR A 4 -40.02 -17.59 -57.27
C THR A 4 -38.62 -17.25 -57.79
N ARG A 5 -38.45 -17.06 -59.11
CA ARG A 5 -37.17 -16.64 -59.69
C ARG A 5 -36.75 -15.24 -59.25
N ALA A 6 -37.70 -14.30 -59.15
CA ALA A 6 -37.45 -12.95 -58.64
C ALA A 6 -37.06 -12.97 -57.15
N GLU A 7 -37.75 -13.75 -56.31
CA GLU A 7 -37.45 -13.91 -54.88
C GLU A 7 -36.06 -14.52 -54.65
N VAL A 8 -35.66 -15.52 -55.44
CA VAL A 8 -34.31 -16.10 -55.39
C VAL A 8 -33.23 -15.07 -55.78
N ARG A 9 -33.50 -14.24 -56.80
CA ARG A 9 -32.56 -13.19 -57.23
C ARG A 9 -32.41 -12.11 -56.16
N ASP A 10 -33.50 -11.69 -55.53
CA ASP A 10 -33.48 -10.75 -54.40
C ASP A 10 -32.64 -11.31 -53.24
N LEU A 11 -32.91 -12.56 -52.84
CA LEU A 11 -32.16 -13.22 -51.77
C LEU A 11 -30.67 -13.29 -52.08
N HIS A 12 -30.29 -13.65 -53.32
CA HIS A 12 -28.91 -13.69 -53.76
C HIS A 12 -28.23 -12.31 -53.68
N CYS A 13 -28.91 -11.26 -54.15
CA CYS A 13 -28.42 -9.88 -54.03
C CYS A 13 -28.22 -9.49 -52.55
N ARG A 14 -29.17 -9.82 -51.67
CA ARG A 14 -29.07 -9.53 -50.23
C ARG A 14 -27.90 -10.26 -49.57
N ILE A 15 -27.66 -11.51 -49.94
CA ILE A 15 -26.50 -12.29 -49.45
C ILE A 15 -25.19 -11.64 -49.91
N LEU A 16 -25.08 -11.25 -51.18
CA LEU A 16 -23.88 -10.58 -51.70
C LEU A 16 -23.61 -9.24 -51.00
N VAL A 17 -24.66 -8.43 -50.78
CA VAL A 17 -24.55 -7.17 -50.04
C VAL A 17 -24.11 -7.43 -48.60
N ALA A 18 -24.66 -8.45 -47.93
CA ALA A 18 -24.26 -8.83 -46.59
C ALA A 18 -22.78 -9.27 -46.52
N ILE A 19 -22.32 -10.09 -47.47
CA ILE A 19 -20.92 -10.52 -47.56
C ILE A 19 -19.99 -9.31 -47.72
N ARG A 20 -20.26 -8.41 -48.68
CA ARG A 20 -19.44 -7.20 -48.89
C ARG A 20 -19.44 -6.28 -47.66
N THR A 21 -20.56 -6.21 -46.95
CA THR A 21 -20.66 -5.44 -45.70
C THR A 21 -19.77 -6.06 -44.61
N ILE A 22 -19.80 -7.38 -44.46
CA ILE A 22 -18.94 -8.12 -43.52
C ILE A 22 -17.46 -7.93 -43.87
N GLU A 23 -17.09 -8.04 -45.15
CA GLU A 23 -15.72 -7.83 -45.62
C GLU A 23 -15.22 -6.42 -45.28
N SER A 24 -16.02 -5.39 -45.57
CA SER A 24 -15.69 -4.01 -45.25
C SER A 24 -15.52 -3.77 -43.74
N ILE A 25 -16.38 -4.36 -42.90
CA ILE A 25 -16.26 -4.30 -41.45
C ILE A 25 -14.99 -5.00 -40.97
N SER A 26 -14.70 -6.20 -41.48
CA SER A 26 -13.51 -6.97 -41.12
C SER A 26 -12.22 -6.24 -41.47
N GLN A 27 -12.14 -5.61 -42.66
CA GLN A 27 -11.00 -4.79 -43.06
C GLN A 27 -10.78 -3.61 -42.12
N ARG A 28 -11.86 -2.92 -41.71
CA ARG A 28 -11.77 -1.81 -40.75
C ARG A 28 -11.28 -2.28 -39.37
N ILE A 29 -11.71 -3.46 -38.92
CA ILE A 29 -11.25 -4.04 -37.65
C ILE A 29 -9.78 -4.43 -37.73
N GLN A 30 -9.36 -5.06 -38.82
CA GLN A 30 -7.95 -5.43 -39.03
C GLN A 30 -7.05 -4.19 -39.01
N LYS A 31 -7.45 -3.12 -39.72
CA LYS A 31 -6.75 -1.83 -39.69
C LYS A 31 -6.64 -1.27 -38.28
N ALA A 32 -7.75 -1.22 -37.53
CA ALA A 32 -7.73 -0.73 -36.15
C ALA A 32 -6.83 -1.58 -35.23
N LYS A 33 -6.76 -2.90 -35.45
CA LYS A 33 -5.92 -3.83 -34.69
C LYS A 33 -4.43 -3.65 -34.99
N ASP A 34 -4.07 -3.65 -36.27
CA ASP A 34 -2.67 -3.75 -36.71
C ASP A 34 -2.01 -2.38 -36.90
N GLU A 35 -2.73 -1.42 -37.49
CA GLU A 35 -2.17 -0.09 -37.81
C GLU A 35 -2.33 0.90 -36.64
N GLU A 36 -3.37 0.77 -35.82
CA GLU A 36 -3.66 1.73 -34.74
C GLU A 36 -3.32 1.17 -33.36
N LEU A 37 -3.87 0.03 -32.98
CA LEU A 37 -3.74 -0.52 -31.63
C LEU A 37 -2.34 -1.10 -31.37
N HIS A 38 -1.78 -1.87 -32.31
CA HIS A 38 -0.46 -2.46 -32.14
C HIS A 38 0.65 -1.44 -31.80
N PRO A 39 0.85 -0.34 -32.56
CA PRO A 39 1.89 0.63 -32.21
C PRO A 39 1.63 1.31 -30.87
N GLN A 40 0.38 1.61 -30.52
CA GLN A 40 0.02 2.18 -29.21
C GLN A 40 0.36 1.23 -28.06
N LEU A 41 0.12 -0.07 -28.22
CA LEU A 41 0.47 -1.07 -27.21
C LEU A 41 1.99 -1.20 -27.06
N VAL A 42 2.73 -1.17 -28.17
CA VAL A 42 4.20 -1.19 -28.11
C VAL A 42 4.71 0.05 -27.36
N GLU A 43 4.18 1.24 -27.65
CA GLU A 43 4.53 2.46 -26.93
C GLU A 43 4.19 2.38 -25.45
N LEU A 44 3.00 1.87 -25.11
CA LEU A 44 2.56 1.64 -23.74
C LEU A 44 3.52 0.69 -22.99
N LEU A 45 3.91 -0.42 -23.59
CA LEU A 45 4.86 -1.37 -23.00
C LEU A 45 6.22 -0.71 -22.73
N HIS A 46 6.72 0.12 -23.65
CA HIS A 46 7.95 0.90 -23.42
C HIS A 46 7.78 1.93 -22.30
N GLY A 47 6.61 2.57 -22.21
CA GLY A 47 6.27 3.48 -21.11
C GLY A 47 6.29 2.76 -19.77
N LEU A 48 5.58 1.64 -19.65
CA LEU A 48 5.50 0.82 -18.43
C LEU A 48 6.85 0.25 -18.02
N MET A 49 7.68 -0.16 -18.99
CA MET A 49 9.05 -0.59 -18.74
C MET A 49 9.88 0.53 -18.10
N ARG A 50 9.84 1.75 -18.67
CA ARG A 50 10.54 2.92 -18.13
C ARG A 50 10.03 3.31 -16.75
N THR A 51 8.72 3.37 -16.56
CA THR A 51 8.11 3.66 -15.25
C THR A 51 8.50 2.63 -14.20
N SER A 52 8.53 1.34 -14.55
CA SER A 52 8.96 0.27 -13.64
C SER A 52 10.43 0.43 -13.25
N LYS A 53 11.30 0.82 -14.19
CA LYS A 53 12.71 1.11 -13.93
C LYS A 53 12.87 2.29 -12.96
N THR A 54 12.23 3.42 -13.24
CA THR A 54 12.29 4.61 -12.36
C THR A 54 11.73 4.30 -10.97
N THR A 55 10.65 3.53 -10.90
CA THR A 55 10.05 3.11 -9.62
C THR A 55 10.98 2.22 -8.81
N LEU A 56 11.72 1.32 -9.47
CA LEU A 56 12.75 0.50 -8.83
C LEU A 56 13.86 1.36 -8.21
N GLU A 57 14.44 2.29 -8.99
CA GLU A 57 15.50 3.20 -8.54
C GLU A 57 15.06 4.07 -7.34
N LEU A 58 13.81 4.54 -7.37
CA LEU A 58 13.22 5.30 -6.27
C LEU A 58 13.08 4.46 -5.00
N HIS A 59 12.57 3.24 -5.10
CA HIS A 59 12.41 2.36 -3.94
C HIS A 59 13.74 1.87 -3.36
N GLU A 60 14.77 1.69 -4.20
CA GLU A 60 16.14 1.44 -3.74
C GLU A 60 16.66 2.61 -2.91
N THR A 61 16.48 3.84 -3.41
CA THR A 61 16.87 5.06 -2.70
C THR A 61 16.11 5.22 -1.38
N GLN A 62 14.78 5.00 -1.38
CA GLN A 62 13.95 5.07 -0.19
C GLN A 62 14.34 4.01 0.86
N LYS A 63 14.63 2.79 0.42
CA LYS A 63 15.11 1.73 1.32
C LYS A 63 16.45 2.10 1.94
N GLN A 64 17.39 2.60 1.15
CA GLN A 64 18.70 3.02 1.64
C GLN A 64 18.57 4.16 2.66
N ALA A 65 17.75 5.17 2.36
CA ALA A 65 17.47 6.26 3.29
C ALA A 65 16.92 5.73 4.63
N MET A 66 16.04 4.72 4.62
CA MET A 66 15.51 4.12 5.86
C MET A 66 16.52 3.32 6.66
N LEU A 67 17.48 2.67 6.01
CA LEU A 67 18.56 1.98 6.71
C LEU A 67 19.54 2.96 7.37
N GLU A 68 19.66 4.17 6.84
CA GLU A 68 20.56 5.21 7.34
C GLU A 68 19.98 6.02 8.51
N VAL A 69 18.66 6.00 8.72
CA VAL A 69 18.02 6.69 9.85
C VAL A 69 18.43 5.99 11.15
N LYS A 70 19.43 6.51 11.88
CA LYS A 70 19.89 5.92 13.16
C LYS A 70 19.18 6.49 14.39
N SER A 71 18.55 7.64 14.26
CA SER A 71 17.78 8.29 15.31
C SER A 71 16.84 9.32 14.69
N PHE A 72 15.68 9.52 15.29
CA PHE A 72 14.88 10.71 15.04
C PHE A 72 15.39 11.81 15.96
N THR A 73 16.35 12.61 15.48
CA THR A 73 16.91 13.74 16.22
C THR A 73 15.86 14.85 16.36
N TYR A 74 15.04 14.77 17.40
CA TYR A 74 14.27 15.92 17.89
C TYR A 74 14.66 16.21 19.34
N SER A 75 15.29 17.37 19.54
CA SER A 75 15.97 17.82 20.76
C SER A 75 15.07 18.15 21.95
N ALA A 76 13.85 17.62 22.00
CA ALA A 76 12.90 17.96 23.06
C ALA A 76 12.58 16.74 23.92
N TYR A 77 13.50 16.46 24.84
CA TYR A 77 13.23 15.68 26.04
C TYR A 77 11.86 16.08 26.63
N GLY A 78 10.90 15.15 26.70
CA GLY A 78 9.54 15.40 27.21
C GLY A 78 8.47 15.89 26.23
N LYS A 79 8.77 16.05 24.92
CA LYS A 79 7.74 16.29 23.88
C LYS A 79 7.21 15.02 23.21
N PHE A 80 7.91 13.89 23.35
CA PHE A 80 7.34 12.58 23.00
C PHE A 80 6.09 12.34 23.88
N SER A 81 4.98 11.95 23.25
CA SER A 81 3.63 11.85 23.84
C SER A 81 2.90 13.18 24.13
N ASN A 82 2.78 14.00 23.09
CA ASN A 82 1.69 14.98 22.93
C ASN A 82 0.55 14.31 22.13
N ASN A 83 -0.69 14.75 22.34
CA ASN A 83 -1.81 14.48 21.44
C ASN A 83 -1.44 14.67 19.94
N SER A 84 -0.55 15.60 19.60
CA SER A 84 -0.06 15.80 18.23
C SER A 84 0.68 14.57 17.67
N HIS A 85 1.52 13.91 18.48
CA HIS A 85 2.26 12.72 18.04
C HIS A 85 1.33 11.54 17.81
N ARG A 86 0.37 11.32 18.72
CA ARG A 86 -0.67 10.30 18.54
C ARG A 86 -1.51 10.56 17.30
N LEU A 87 -1.90 11.81 17.07
CA LEU A 87 -2.64 12.19 15.86
C LEU A 87 -1.84 11.89 14.60
N ALA A 88 -0.54 12.23 14.58
CA ALA A 88 0.33 11.93 13.46
C ALA A 88 0.49 10.40 13.23
N THR A 89 0.59 9.59 14.29
CA THR A 89 0.68 8.13 14.17
C THR A 89 -0.63 7.53 13.63
N VAL A 90 -1.79 8.01 14.08
CA VAL A 90 -3.10 7.57 13.55
C VAL A 90 -3.28 8.01 12.09
N GLN A 91 -2.86 9.23 11.73
CA GLN A 91 -2.87 9.69 10.34
C GLN A 91 -1.98 8.82 9.45
N LEU A 92 -0.78 8.49 9.93
CA LEU A 92 0.13 7.58 9.23
C LEU A 92 -0.51 6.21 9.01
N GLU A 93 -1.18 5.66 10.02
CA GLU A 93 -1.92 4.40 9.89
C GLU A 93 -2.96 4.47 8.75
N SER A 94 -3.76 5.54 8.73
CA SER A 94 -4.76 5.78 7.68
C SER A 94 -4.12 5.89 6.31
N GLU A 95 -3.02 6.64 6.18
CA GLU A 95 -2.32 6.77 4.90
C GLU A 95 -1.66 5.47 4.43
N LEU A 96 -1.19 4.62 5.34
CA LEU A 96 -0.69 3.28 4.98
C LEU A 96 -1.81 2.37 4.43
N GLN A 97 -3.01 2.43 5.02
CA GLN A 97 -4.17 1.70 4.52
C GLN A 97 -4.64 2.23 3.17
N ASN A 98 -4.63 3.56 3.00
CA ASN A 98 -4.92 4.22 1.74
C ASN A 98 -3.91 3.78 0.66
N TRP A 99 -2.61 3.84 0.97
CA TRP A 99 -1.55 3.43 0.06
C TRP A 99 -1.70 1.98 -0.39
N ARG A 100 -1.96 1.06 0.55
CA ARG A 100 -2.25 -0.35 0.25
C ARG A 100 -3.46 -0.51 -0.67
N SER A 101 -4.52 0.24 -0.43
CA SER A 101 -5.75 0.19 -1.23
C SER A 101 -5.51 0.72 -2.64
N CYS A 102 -4.79 1.84 -2.78
CA CYS A 102 -4.40 2.40 -4.07
C CYS A 102 -3.51 1.44 -4.87
N PHE A 103 -2.55 0.78 -4.21
CA PHE A 103 -1.70 -0.23 -4.85
C PHE A 103 -2.55 -1.41 -5.37
N ALA A 104 -3.46 -1.94 -4.56
CA ALA A 104 -4.36 -3.02 -4.98
C ALA A 104 -5.23 -2.63 -6.17
N GLN A 105 -5.78 -1.40 -6.16
CA GLN A 105 -6.58 -0.88 -7.26
C GLN A 105 -5.75 -0.71 -8.54
N TYR A 106 -4.53 -0.19 -8.43
CA TYR A 106 -3.61 -0.05 -9.55
C TYR A 106 -3.32 -1.40 -10.22
N ILE A 107 -2.98 -2.43 -9.45
CA ILE A 107 -2.72 -3.78 -9.98
C ILE A 107 -3.98 -4.38 -10.60
N SER A 108 -5.13 -4.22 -9.93
CA SER A 108 -6.41 -4.72 -10.44
C SER A 108 -6.81 -4.05 -11.75
N ALA A 109 -6.60 -2.74 -11.87
CA ALA A 109 -6.87 -1.99 -13.09
C ALA A 109 -5.98 -2.44 -14.25
N GLN A 110 -4.67 -2.66 -14.00
CA GLN A 110 -3.77 -3.21 -15.01
C GLN A 110 -4.20 -4.60 -15.47
N LYS A 111 -4.47 -5.52 -14.53
CA LYS A 111 -4.92 -6.89 -14.84
C LYS A 111 -6.25 -6.86 -15.63
N ALA A 112 -7.20 -6.00 -15.24
CA ALA A 112 -8.48 -5.84 -15.93
C ALA A 112 -8.32 -5.30 -17.35
N TYR A 113 -7.47 -4.28 -17.55
CA TYR A 113 -7.18 -3.72 -18.86
C TYR A 113 -6.61 -4.77 -19.82
N VAL A 114 -5.57 -5.49 -19.40
CA VAL A 114 -4.94 -6.52 -20.24
C VAL A 114 -5.88 -7.69 -20.49
N LYS A 115 -6.68 -8.09 -19.51
CA LYS A 115 -7.71 -9.12 -19.67
C LYS A 115 -8.78 -8.73 -20.69
N ALA A 116 -9.23 -7.47 -20.68
CA ALA A 116 -10.18 -6.97 -21.66
C ALA A 116 -9.58 -6.98 -23.08
N LEU A 117 -8.31 -6.61 -23.19
CA LEU A 117 -7.56 -6.62 -24.45
C LEU A 117 -7.37 -8.04 -25.01
N ASP A 118 -6.89 -8.98 -24.18
CA ASP A 118 -6.75 -10.40 -24.53
C ASP A 118 -8.11 -11.01 -24.95
N GLY A 119 -9.16 -10.72 -24.18
CA GLY A 119 -10.53 -11.15 -24.48
C GLY A 119 -11.10 -10.56 -25.78
N TRP A 120 -10.73 -9.33 -26.15
CA TRP A 120 -11.12 -8.74 -27.43
C TRP A 120 -10.34 -9.38 -28.60
N LEU A 121 -9.02 -9.54 -28.46
CA LEU A 121 -8.15 -10.12 -29.48
C LEU A 121 -8.47 -11.59 -29.79
N SER A 122 -8.82 -12.39 -28.77
CA SER A 122 -9.18 -13.80 -28.94
C SER A 122 -10.39 -14.02 -29.88
N LYS A 123 -11.31 -13.05 -29.98
CA LYS A 123 -12.48 -13.14 -30.87
C LYS A 123 -12.11 -13.14 -32.35
N PHE A 124 -10.93 -12.63 -32.71
CA PHE A 124 -10.46 -12.59 -34.09
C PHE A 124 -9.68 -13.83 -34.50
N ASN A 125 -9.26 -14.67 -33.55
CA ASN A 125 -8.49 -15.89 -33.84
C ASN A 125 -9.37 -17.11 -34.10
N ALA A 126 -10.61 -17.11 -33.61
CA ALA A 126 -11.50 -18.27 -33.66
C ALA A 126 -12.12 -18.53 -35.05
N ARG A 127 -11.77 -17.79 -36.12
CA ARG A 127 -12.59 -17.74 -37.34
C ARG A 127 -11.90 -17.91 -38.69
N GLU A 128 -10.61 -18.17 -38.75
CA GLU A 128 -9.94 -18.32 -40.06
C GLU A 128 -10.12 -19.69 -40.76
N PHE A 129 -10.75 -20.71 -40.14
CA PHE A 129 -10.71 -22.07 -40.72
C PHE A 129 -12.00 -22.74 -41.23
N ASP A 130 -13.21 -22.22 -41.00
CA ASP A 130 -14.42 -23.05 -41.23
C ASP A 130 -15.35 -22.66 -42.40
N PHE A 131 -14.99 -21.69 -43.25
CA PHE A 131 -15.83 -21.38 -44.41
C PHE A 131 -15.28 -21.81 -45.77
N TYR A 132 -13.99 -22.18 -45.88
CA TYR A 132 -13.40 -22.63 -47.15
C TYR A 132 -12.92 -24.10 -47.15
N SER A 133 -12.86 -24.79 -46.00
CA SER A 133 -12.43 -26.18 -45.94
C SER A 133 -13.58 -27.18 -46.15
N ARG A 134 -14.23 -27.11 -47.31
CA ARG A 134 -15.06 -28.22 -47.82
C ARG A 134 -14.51 -28.84 -49.10
N SER A 135 -13.26 -28.54 -49.44
CA SER A 135 -12.58 -29.13 -50.60
C SER A 135 -11.07 -29.28 -50.40
N SER A 136 -10.62 -29.92 -49.30
CA SER A 136 -9.36 -30.66 -49.38
C SER A 136 -9.27 -31.69 -48.25
N LYS A 137 -9.18 -32.96 -48.65
CA LYS A 137 -8.86 -34.08 -47.76
C LYS A 137 -7.35 -34.03 -47.51
N SER A 138 -6.92 -33.58 -46.35
CA SER A 138 -5.64 -34.00 -45.75
C SER A 138 -5.65 -33.69 -44.27
N SER A 139 -5.75 -34.75 -43.48
CA SER A 139 -5.55 -34.73 -42.03
C SER A 139 -4.06 -34.91 -41.75
N SER A 140 -3.43 -33.89 -41.19
CA SER A 140 -2.33 -34.07 -40.25
C SER A 140 -2.46 -33.06 -39.12
N VAL A 141 -2.99 -33.54 -37.99
CA VAL A 141 -3.02 -32.82 -36.72
C VAL A 141 -1.57 -32.73 -36.21
N LEU A 142 -0.94 -31.58 -36.40
CA LEU A 142 0.23 -31.17 -35.64
C LEU A 142 -0.24 -30.37 -34.41
N PRO A 143 0.39 -30.54 -33.24
CA PRO A 143 0.00 -29.79 -32.05
C PRO A 143 0.22 -28.31 -32.34
N SER A 144 -0.85 -27.52 -32.19
CA SER A 144 -0.90 -26.09 -32.44
C SER A 144 0.17 -25.34 -31.66
N GLN A 145 1.34 -25.17 -32.29
CA GLN A 145 2.38 -24.28 -31.83
C GLN A 145 1.96 -22.87 -32.24
N ASN A 146 1.34 -22.14 -31.31
CA ASN A 146 1.45 -20.68 -31.19
C ASN A 146 1.14 -19.78 -32.41
N ASN A 147 0.43 -20.25 -33.44
CA ASN A 147 0.12 -19.50 -34.67
C ASN A 147 -1.06 -18.51 -34.52
N GLY A 148 -1.15 -17.81 -33.39
CA GLY A 148 -2.04 -16.66 -33.27
C GLY A 148 -1.36 -15.40 -33.84
N PRO A 149 -2.10 -14.38 -34.31
CA PRO A 149 -1.55 -13.09 -34.71
C PRO A 149 -0.59 -12.56 -33.62
N PRO A 150 0.56 -11.97 -33.98
CA PRO A 150 1.61 -11.64 -33.01
C PRO A 150 1.11 -10.81 -31.81
N LEU A 151 0.16 -9.91 -32.03
CA LEU A 151 -0.45 -9.10 -30.99
C LEU A 151 -1.23 -9.90 -29.94
N PHE A 152 -1.91 -10.98 -30.34
CA PHE A 152 -2.60 -11.86 -29.41
C PHE A 152 -1.61 -12.60 -28.51
N VAL A 153 -0.53 -13.14 -29.08
CA VAL A 153 0.51 -13.85 -28.32
C VAL A 153 1.15 -12.92 -27.28
N ILE A 154 1.40 -11.66 -27.64
CA ILE A 154 1.93 -10.65 -26.72
C ILE A 154 0.94 -10.36 -25.58
N CYS A 155 -0.33 -10.12 -25.88
CA CYS A 155 -1.33 -9.78 -24.85
C CYS A 155 -1.62 -10.95 -23.90
N HIS A 156 -1.71 -12.16 -24.44
CA HIS A 156 -1.90 -13.37 -23.66
C HIS A 156 -0.69 -13.67 -22.76
N GLY A 157 0.53 -13.52 -23.31
CA GLY A 157 1.77 -13.62 -22.55
C GLY A 157 1.88 -12.53 -21.48
N TRP A 158 1.40 -11.32 -21.76
CA TRP A 158 1.36 -10.21 -20.81
C TRP A 158 0.42 -10.51 -19.65
N LEU A 159 -0.81 -10.96 -19.92
CA LEU A 159 -1.76 -11.35 -18.88
C LEU A 159 -1.19 -12.43 -17.96
N THR A 160 -0.64 -13.50 -18.56
CA THR A 160 -0.02 -14.61 -17.81
C THR A 160 1.16 -14.14 -16.94
N SER A 161 1.92 -13.15 -17.41
CA SER A 161 3.06 -12.62 -16.67
C SER A 161 2.62 -11.68 -15.53
N LEU A 162 1.57 -10.90 -15.73
CA LEU A 162 0.98 -10.04 -14.70
C LEU A 162 0.44 -10.85 -13.51
N GLU A 163 -0.12 -12.04 -13.75
CA GLU A 163 -0.60 -12.93 -12.69
C GLU A 163 0.52 -13.50 -11.80
N LYS A 164 1.76 -13.52 -12.30
CA LYS A 164 2.95 -14.05 -11.60
C LYS A 164 3.71 -12.98 -10.81
N LEU A 165 3.29 -11.72 -10.90
CA LEU A 165 3.96 -10.65 -10.17
C LEU A 165 3.82 -10.84 -8.66
N PRO A 166 4.80 -10.42 -7.85
CA PRO A 166 4.76 -10.58 -6.40
C PRO A 166 3.91 -9.49 -5.72
N ASP A 167 2.74 -9.14 -6.28
CA ASP A 167 1.87 -8.09 -5.72
C ASP A 167 1.35 -8.45 -4.32
N MET A 168 1.09 -9.73 -4.07
CA MET A 168 0.68 -10.21 -2.74
C MET A 168 1.76 -10.02 -1.67
N SER A 169 3.04 -10.09 -2.03
CA SER A 169 4.14 -9.85 -1.09
C SER A 169 4.19 -8.39 -0.65
N VAL A 170 3.94 -7.44 -1.57
CA VAL A 170 3.82 -6.01 -1.26
C VAL A 170 2.62 -5.77 -0.34
N MET A 171 1.46 -6.33 -0.68
CA MET A 171 0.24 -6.22 0.12
C MET A 171 0.43 -6.74 1.54
N HIS A 172 1.13 -7.86 1.70
CA HIS A 172 1.43 -8.43 3.01
C HIS A 172 2.40 -7.55 3.81
N ALA A 173 3.47 -7.04 3.19
CA ALA A 173 4.42 -6.15 3.84
C ALA A 173 3.74 -4.87 4.35
N MET A 174 2.90 -4.23 3.52
CA MET A 174 2.11 -3.06 3.93
C MET A 174 1.13 -3.37 5.05
N THR A 175 0.48 -4.53 5.01
CA THR A 175 -0.45 -4.96 6.06
C THR A 175 0.27 -5.17 7.40
N ASN A 176 1.43 -5.83 7.38
CA ASN A 176 2.25 -6.04 8.57
C ASN A 176 2.76 -4.72 9.13
N PHE A 177 3.17 -3.78 8.26
CA PHE A 177 3.58 -2.46 8.72
C PHE A 177 2.41 -1.70 9.37
N GLY A 178 1.21 -1.77 8.79
CA GLY A 178 0.01 -1.21 9.41
C GLY A 178 -0.24 -1.76 10.83
N LYS A 179 -0.09 -3.07 11.04
CA LYS A 179 -0.20 -3.69 12.37
C LYS A 179 0.87 -3.18 13.34
N CYS A 180 2.11 -3.02 12.89
CA CYS A 180 3.18 -2.44 13.71
C CYS A 180 2.85 -1.00 14.15
N ILE A 181 2.22 -0.20 13.29
CA ILE A 181 1.77 1.16 13.64
C ILE A 181 0.60 1.12 14.63
N GLN A 182 -0.34 0.18 14.50
CA GLN A 182 -1.42 -0.02 15.48
C GLN A 182 -0.90 -0.38 16.88
N GLU A 183 0.09 -1.27 16.95
CA GLU A 183 0.77 -1.60 18.21
C GLU A 183 1.45 -0.36 18.82
N LEU A 184 2.09 0.46 17.99
CA LEU A 184 2.69 1.72 18.44
C LEU A 184 1.63 2.70 18.96
N CYS A 185 0.47 2.82 18.31
CA CYS A 185 -0.65 3.61 18.80
C CYS A 185 -1.12 3.16 20.19
N ALA A 186 -1.16 1.85 20.43
CA ALA A 186 -1.50 1.29 21.74
C ALA A 186 -0.45 1.66 22.81
N GLN A 187 0.84 1.51 22.50
CA GLN A 187 1.93 1.90 23.40
C GLN A 187 1.90 3.40 23.75
N GLN A 188 1.71 4.27 22.75
CA GLN A 188 1.55 5.71 22.97
C GLN A 188 0.33 6.02 23.85
N GLY A 189 -0.71 5.19 23.78
CA GLY A 189 -1.88 5.27 24.65
C GLY A 189 -1.55 4.98 26.12
N GLU A 190 -0.75 3.94 26.37
CA GLU A 190 -0.30 3.55 27.71
C GLU A 190 0.63 4.61 28.32
N GLU A 191 1.61 5.10 27.54
CA GLU A 191 2.49 6.20 27.97
C GLU A 191 1.67 7.43 28.40
N GLN A 192 0.64 7.77 27.63
CA GLN A 192 -0.23 8.90 27.93
C GLN A 192 -1.11 8.66 29.17
N HIS A 193 -1.53 7.41 29.41
CA HIS A 193 -2.21 7.03 30.64
C HIS A 193 -1.29 7.24 31.85
N GLN A 194 -0.05 6.75 31.77
CA GLN A 194 0.96 6.91 32.81
C GLN A 194 1.29 8.38 33.08
N LYS A 195 1.38 9.22 32.03
CA LYS A 195 1.54 10.68 32.16
C LYS A 195 0.41 11.35 32.93
N ARG A 196 -0.84 10.98 32.65
CA ARG A 196 -2.02 11.50 33.37
C ARG A 196 -2.01 11.11 34.84
N LYS A 197 -1.56 9.88 35.16
CA LYS A 197 -1.43 9.39 36.53
C LYS A 197 -0.39 10.19 37.33
N VAL A 198 0.76 10.48 36.72
CA VAL A 198 1.79 11.37 37.31
C VAL A 198 1.25 12.78 37.55
N ALA A 199 0.55 13.36 36.58
CA ALA A 199 -0.05 14.68 36.71
C ALA A 199 -1.13 14.73 37.82
N GLY A 200 -1.94 13.68 37.94
CA GLY A 200 -2.94 13.52 39.00
C GLY A 200 -2.30 13.46 40.38
N LEU A 201 -1.29 12.61 40.58
CA LEU A 201 -0.56 12.50 41.85
C LEU A 201 0.18 13.78 42.23
N ARG A 202 0.79 14.47 41.26
CA ARG A 202 1.41 15.78 41.49
C ARG A 202 0.36 16.78 42.01
N LYS A 203 -0.80 16.88 41.36
CA LYS A 203 -1.89 17.78 41.77
C LYS A 203 -2.44 17.43 43.16
N GLU A 204 -2.52 16.16 43.51
CA GLU A 204 -2.92 15.71 44.85
C GLU A 204 -1.87 16.09 45.90
N LEU A 205 -0.60 15.84 45.61
CA LEU A 205 0.52 16.21 46.48
C LEU A 205 0.53 17.73 46.74
N ASP A 206 0.41 18.55 45.70
CA ASP A 206 0.38 20.01 45.81
C ASP A 206 -0.77 20.49 46.72
N LYS A 207 -1.97 19.91 46.56
CA LYS A 207 -3.12 20.21 47.43
C LYS A 207 -2.87 19.82 48.89
N LYS A 208 -2.28 18.65 49.12
CA LYS A 208 -1.99 18.13 50.47
C LYS A 208 -0.88 18.93 51.14
N VAL A 209 0.16 19.33 50.41
CA VAL A 209 1.23 20.22 50.90
C VAL A 209 0.66 21.58 51.32
N LEU A 210 -0.19 22.18 50.49
CA LEU A 210 -0.89 23.43 50.86
C LEU A 210 -1.79 23.27 52.09
N ALA A 211 -2.49 22.14 52.22
CA ALA A 211 -3.30 21.85 53.40
C ALA A 211 -2.45 21.64 54.66
N PHE A 212 -1.30 20.99 54.54
CA PHE A 212 -0.33 20.80 55.61
C PHE A 212 0.21 22.13 56.12
N HIS A 213 0.75 22.98 55.23
CA HIS A 213 1.29 24.29 55.62
C HIS A 213 0.23 25.20 56.27
N ARG A 214 -1.02 25.16 55.79
CA ARG A 214 -2.11 25.89 56.45
C ARG A 214 -2.40 25.39 57.86
N ALA A 215 -2.33 24.08 58.10
CA ALA A 215 -2.55 23.52 59.43
C ALA A 215 -1.38 23.80 60.37
N GLU A 216 -0.15 23.68 59.87
CA GLU A 216 1.08 24.01 60.57
C GLU A 216 1.07 25.48 61.02
N GLY A 217 0.74 26.42 60.12
CA GLY A 217 0.60 27.84 60.44
C GLY A 217 -0.41 28.12 61.55
N LYS A 218 -1.60 27.50 61.50
CA LYS A 218 -2.62 27.63 62.56
C LYS A 218 -2.16 27.11 63.93
N ILE A 219 -1.38 26.03 63.93
CA ILE A 219 -0.84 25.46 65.18
C ILE A 219 0.22 26.41 65.74
N LEU A 220 1.11 26.95 64.90
CA LEU A 220 2.13 27.91 65.30
C LEU A 220 1.50 29.20 65.86
N GLU A 221 0.48 29.77 65.21
CA GLU A 221 -0.27 30.93 65.70
C GLU A 221 -0.91 30.67 67.07
N SER A 222 -1.51 29.48 67.26
CA SER A 222 -2.13 29.11 68.54
C SER A 222 -1.11 28.95 69.68
N LYS A 223 0.10 28.51 69.37
CA LYS A 223 1.24 28.43 70.32
C LYS A 223 1.70 29.83 70.74
N VAL A 224 1.78 30.78 69.80
CA VAL A 224 2.18 32.17 70.07
C VAL A 224 1.13 32.95 70.86
N SER A 225 -0.16 32.68 70.64
CA SER A 225 -1.27 33.34 71.35
C SER A 225 -1.48 32.88 72.80
N GLY A 226 -0.78 31.84 73.27
CA GLY A 226 -0.86 31.36 74.66
C GLY A 226 -2.18 30.70 75.08
N LYS A 227 -3.01 30.26 74.12
CA LYS A 227 -4.41 29.85 74.36
C LYS A 227 -4.63 28.35 74.67
N ASN A 228 -3.58 27.53 74.75
CA ASN A 228 -3.70 26.06 74.77
C ASN A 228 -3.03 25.40 75.99
N THR A 229 -3.61 24.30 76.47
CA THR A 229 -3.01 23.37 77.45
C THR A 229 -1.91 22.51 76.83
N GLU A 230 -0.90 22.14 77.63
CA GLU A 230 0.29 21.34 77.21
C GLU A 230 -0.08 20.01 76.51
N VAL A 231 -1.18 19.38 76.91
CA VAL A 231 -1.72 18.15 76.31
C VAL A 231 -2.31 18.37 74.90
N ASP A 232 -2.96 19.51 74.64
CA ASP A 232 -3.54 19.86 73.33
C ASP A 232 -2.45 20.15 72.29
N VAL A 233 -1.34 20.75 72.73
CA VAL A 233 -0.16 21.00 71.90
C VAL A 233 0.48 19.70 71.43
N LYS A 234 0.62 18.72 72.34
CA LYS A 234 1.24 17.42 72.04
C LYS A 234 0.42 16.59 71.04
N HIS A 235 -0.90 16.54 71.19
CA HIS A 235 -1.80 15.88 70.23
C HIS A 235 -1.81 16.56 68.85
N ARG A 236 -1.74 17.90 68.80
CA ARG A 236 -1.64 18.63 67.52
C ARG A 236 -0.31 18.36 66.81
N ASP A 237 0.79 18.26 67.55
CA ASP A 237 2.11 17.93 67.00
C ASP A 237 2.15 16.48 66.48
N GLU A 238 1.57 15.51 67.22
CA GLU A 238 1.41 14.13 66.74
C GLU A 238 0.57 14.06 65.44
N CYS A 239 -0.51 14.85 65.35
CA CYS A 239 -1.32 14.95 64.11
C CYS A 239 -0.52 15.51 62.92
N LEU A 240 0.38 16.47 63.16
CA LEU A 240 1.28 17.00 62.13
C LEU A 240 2.28 15.95 61.64
N VAL A 241 2.84 15.14 62.55
CA VAL A 241 3.73 14.02 62.18
C VAL A 241 3.00 13.04 61.27
N VAL A 242 1.78 12.60 61.62
CA VAL A 242 0.97 11.70 60.78
C VAL A 242 0.69 12.30 59.39
N ARG A 243 0.39 13.60 59.31
CA ARG A 243 0.17 14.26 58.01
C ARG A 243 1.46 14.38 57.19
N LYS A 244 2.61 14.59 57.84
CA LYS A 244 3.93 14.61 57.19
C LYS A 244 4.28 13.23 56.63
N ASP A 245 4.02 12.17 57.38
CA ASP A 245 4.21 10.79 56.92
C ASP A 245 3.33 10.48 55.70
N GLN A 246 2.07 10.93 55.70
CA GLN A 246 1.18 10.82 54.53
C GLN A 246 1.72 11.56 53.29
N LEU A 247 2.31 12.75 53.47
CA LEU A 247 2.96 13.48 52.37
C LEU A 247 4.16 12.73 51.83
N ASP A 248 4.97 12.13 52.70
CA ASP A 248 6.15 11.38 52.29
C ASP A 248 5.80 10.07 51.57
N VAL A 249 4.71 9.40 51.98
CA VAL A 249 4.14 8.27 51.22
C VAL A 249 3.68 8.72 49.83
N LEU A 250 2.98 9.86 49.72
CA LEU A 250 2.55 10.39 48.43
C LEU A 250 3.72 10.81 47.54
N ARG A 251 4.79 11.40 48.10
CA ARG A 251 6.03 11.72 47.36
C ARG A 251 6.68 10.46 46.80
N LYS A 252 6.88 9.44 47.64
CA LYS A 252 7.44 8.14 47.20
C LYS A 252 6.61 7.52 46.07
N LYS A 253 5.27 7.56 46.19
CA LYS A 253 4.36 7.07 45.14
C LYS A 253 4.49 7.88 43.84
N LEU A 254 4.56 9.21 43.94
CA LEU A 254 4.74 10.08 42.77
C LEU A 254 6.07 9.79 42.06
N ASP A 255 7.16 9.61 42.80
CA ASP A 255 8.47 9.34 42.23
C ASP A 255 8.54 7.96 41.56
N ALA A 256 7.91 6.94 42.16
CA ALA A 256 7.74 5.63 41.51
C ALA A 256 6.95 5.72 40.19
N GLU A 257 5.87 6.50 40.15
CA GLU A 257 5.06 6.66 38.94
C GLU A 257 5.75 7.54 37.88
N LYS A 258 6.62 8.49 38.27
CA LYS A 258 7.50 9.22 37.36
C LYS A 258 8.53 8.28 36.72
N ALA A 259 9.12 7.37 37.47
CA ALA A 259 10.08 6.39 36.95
C ALA A 259 9.42 5.53 35.85
N LYS A 260 8.23 4.98 36.12
CA LYS A 260 7.44 4.23 35.12
C LYS A 260 7.11 5.05 33.87
N HIS A 261 6.78 6.34 34.03
CA HIS A 261 6.54 7.22 32.88
C HIS A 261 7.81 7.41 32.04
N CYS A 262 8.97 7.60 32.69
CA CYS A 262 10.25 7.73 31.98
C CYS A 262 10.62 6.45 31.23
N GLU A 263 10.41 5.27 31.82
CA GLU A 263 10.62 3.97 31.18
C GLU A 263 9.70 3.80 29.95
N SER A 264 8.40 4.05 30.11
CA SER A 264 7.42 3.97 29.02
C SER A 264 7.73 4.93 27.87
N MET A 265 8.17 6.15 28.18
CA MET A 265 8.60 7.13 27.15
C MET A 265 9.82 6.65 26.36
N GLN A 266 10.82 6.07 27.04
CA GLN A 266 11.99 5.50 26.38
C GLN A 266 11.61 4.31 25.49
N GLU A 267 10.73 3.44 25.98
CA GLU A 267 10.20 2.31 25.22
C GLU A 267 9.46 2.77 23.96
N THR A 268 8.55 3.75 24.07
CA THR A 268 7.83 4.32 22.92
C THR A 268 8.81 4.87 21.88
N GLN A 269 9.86 5.58 22.30
CA GLN A 269 10.85 6.15 21.40
C GLN A 269 11.65 5.06 20.65
N GLN A 270 12.10 4.03 21.36
CA GLN A 270 12.82 2.89 20.77
C GLN A 270 11.93 2.09 19.81
N LEU A 271 10.69 1.81 20.20
CA LEU A 271 9.71 1.14 19.36
C LEU A 271 9.40 1.96 18.12
N THR A 272 9.21 3.27 18.24
CA THR A 272 8.97 4.15 17.09
C THR A 272 10.10 4.02 16.08
N LEU A 273 11.36 4.16 16.50
CA LEU A 273 12.50 4.03 15.58
C LEU A 273 12.53 2.65 14.90
N ARG A 274 12.49 1.59 15.71
CA ARG A 274 12.60 0.22 15.23
C ARG A 274 11.46 -0.13 14.26
N ARG A 275 10.21 0.15 14.63
CA ARG A 275 9.03 -0.18 13.83
C ARG A 275 9.01 0.57 12.50
N PHE A 276 9.45 1.82 12.47
CA PHE A 276 9.52 2.60 11.24
C PHE A 276 10.62 2.06 10.31
N GLN A 277 11.82 1.80 10.83
CA GLN A 277 12.90 1.21 10.05
C GLN A 277 12.50 -0.16 9.49
N GLU A 278 12.11 -1.10 10.36
CA GLU A 278 11.74 -2.45 9.95
C GLU A 278 10.54 -2.45 8.99
N GLY A 279 9.52 -1.65 9.31
CA GLY A 279 8.30 -1.54 8.52
C GLY A 279 8.54 -0.98 7.13
N PHE A 280 9.11 0.21 7.02
CA PHE A 280 9.40 0.83 5.72
C PHE A 280 10.43 0.05 4.93
N SER A 281 11.51 -0.44 5.54
CA SER A 281 12.51 -1.26 4.84
C SER A 281 11.91 -2.55 4.28
N SER A 282 10.97 -3.19 5.01
CA SER A 282 10.24 -4.35 4.53
C SER A 282 9.35 -4.00 3.33
N VAL A 283 8.55 -2.93 3.42
CA VAL A 283 7.67 -2.47 2.34
C VAL A 283 8.47 -2.10 1.09
N PHE A 284 9.52 -1.29 1.23
CA PHE A 284 10.36 -0.88 0.09
C PHE A 284 11.10 -2.07 -0.53
N LYS A 285 11.56 -3.03 0.28
CA LYS A 285 12.13 -4.27 -0.25
C LYS A 285 11.12 -5.03 -1.11
N SER A 286 9.89 -5.20 -0.65
CA SER A 286 8.84 -5.88 -1.44
C SER A 286 8.49 -5.10 -2.71
N LEU A 287 8.40 -3.77 -2.65
CA LEU A 287 8.15 -2.91 -3.82
C LEU A 287 9.30 -2.94 -4.83
N MET A 288 10.54 -3.02 -4.38
CA MET A 288 11.71 -3.22 -5.25
C MET A 288 11.62 -4.55 -5.99
N GLU A 289 11.35 -5.66 -5.29
CA GLU A 289 11.22 -6.97 -5.94
C GLU A 289 10.06 -6.99 -6.94
N PHE A 290 8.94 -6.34 -6.60
CA PHE A 290 7.82 -6.14 -7.53
C PHE A 290 8.22 -5.33 -8.76
N SER A 291 8.91 -4.21 -8.58
CA SER A 291 9.33 -3.33 -9.67
C SER A 291 10.37 -4.00 -10.57
N LYS A 292 11.28 -4.77 -9.98
CA LYS A 292 12.28 -5.59 -10.69
C LYS A 292 11.62 -6.70 -11.52
N ALA A 293 10.65 -7.41 -10.95
CA ALA A 293 9.88 -8.42 -11.67
C ALA A 293 9.08 -7.79 -12.83
N SER A 294 8.45 -6.64 -12.59
CA SER A 294 7.70 -5.89 -13.58
C SER A 294 8.61 -5.41 -14.71
N LEU A 295 9.78 -4.85 -14.39
CA LEU A 295 10.77 -4.40 -15.38
C LEU A 295 11.22 -5.56 -16.28
N LYS A 296 11.54 -6.72 -15.68
CA LYS A 296 11.92 -7.92 -16.44
C LYS A 296 10.79 -8.36 -17.38
N MET A 297 9.57 -8.46 -16.86
CA MET A 297 8.38 -8.80 -17.66
C MET A 297 8.20 -7.85 -18.84
N TYR A 298 8.20 -6.53 -18.61
CA TYR A 298 8.01 -5.56 -19.68
C TYR A 298 9.15 -5.56 -20.70
N ALA A 299 10.40 -5.77 -20.27
CA ALA A 299 11.53 -5.92 -21.18
C ALA A 299 11.37 -7.13 -22.11
N GLU A 300 10.95 -8.28 -21.58
CA GLU A 300 10.67 -9.48 -22.37
C GLU A 300 9.52 -9.27 -23.38
N LEU A 301 8.46 -8.58 -22.96
CA LEU A 301 7.32 -8.24 -23.84
C LEU A 301 7.73 -7.27 -24.96
N VAL A 302 8.55 -6.27 -24.65
CA VAL A 302 9.08 -5.33 -25.64
C VAL A 302 9.93 -6.06 -26.69
N VAL A 303 10.78 -7.00 -26.30
CA VAL A 303 11.57 -7.82 -27.25
C VAL A 303 10.65 -8.64 -28.16
N LYS A 304 9.68 -9.37 -27.59
CA LYS A 304 8.70 -10.14 -28.37
C LYS A 304 7.91 -9.29 -29.37
N SER A 305 7.61 -8.04 -29.01
CA SER A 305 6.91 -7.11 -29.90
C SER A 305 7.74 -6.65 -31.11
N LYS A 306 9.07 -6.73 -31.03
CA LYS A 306 9.99 -6.39 -32.15
C LYS A 306 10.16 -7.56 -33.10
N ASP A 307 10.32 -8.77 -32.58
CA ASP A 307 10.47 -9.99 -33.37
C ASP A 307 9.23 -10.26 -34.24
N SER A 308 8.07 -9.79 -33.79
CA SER A 308 6.79 -9.81 -34.51
C SER A 308 6.79 -9.00 -35.81
N LYS A 309 7.61 -7.94 -35.93
CA LYS A 309 7.65 -7.08 -37.12
C LYS A 309 8.55 -7.62 -38.23
N VAL A 310 9.58 -8.40 -37.88
CA VAL A 310 10.57 -8.92 -38.85
C VAL A 310 10.02 -10.12 -39.64
N GLY A 311 8.98 -10.79 -39.13
CA GLY A 311 8.35 -11.94 -39.79
C GLY A 311 7.46 -11.58 -40.99
N ASP A 312 6.90 -10.37 -41.05
CA ASP A 312 5.94 -9.96 -42.09
C ASP A 312 6.60 -9.28 -43.31
N GLU A 313 7.88 -8.86 -43.24
CA GLU A 313 8.56 -8.15 -44.35
C GLU A 313 9.29 -9.08 -45.34
N ASN A 314 9.42 -10.39 -45.08
CA ASN A 314 10.14 -11.31 -45.97
C ASN A 314 9.29 -11.94 -47.09
N GLY A 315 8.15 -11.33 -47.43
CA GLY A 315 7.23 -11.79 -48.46
C GLY A 315 7.30 -11.00 -49.78
N GLU A 316 8.49 -10.78 -50.35
CA GLU A 316 8.57 -10.31 -51.75
C GLU A 316 8.57 -11.50 -52.73
N PRO A 317 7.73 -11.48 -53.79
CA PRO A 317 7.73 -12.54 -54.78
C PRO A 317 8.92 -12.34 -55.73
N SER A 318 9.84 -13.30 -55.76
CA SER A 318 10.78 -13.44 -56.86
C SER A 318 9.99 -13.58 -58.17
N SER A 319 9.96 -12.50 -58.94
CA SER A 319 9.44 -12.51 -60.30
C SER A 319 10.54 -12.99 -61.24
N GLN A 320 10.13 -13.86 -62.16
CA GLN A 320 10.91 -14.44 -63.27
C GLN A 320 11.55 -13.38 -64.18
#